data_AF-A0A8H3H368-F1
#
_entry.id   AF-A0A8H3H368-F1
#
_cell.length_a   1.000
_cell.length_b   1.000
_cell.length_c   1.000
_cell.angle_alpha   90.00
_cell.angle_beta   90.00
_cell.angle_gamma   90.00
#
_symmetry.space_group_name_H-M   'P 1'
#
loop_
_entity.id
_entity.type
_entity.pdbx_description
1 polymer ?
#
loop_
_entity_poly.entity_id
_entity_poly.type
_entity_poly.pdbx_seq_one_letter_code
_entity_poly.pdbx_strand_id
1 'polypeptide(L)'
;MLLAKIPARLPTELIDLVTQYATTDTKARLAAASRHVYSISVRSLYASIPDMSVTRTTQCLLTLSKKPDLAGLVHSFSFGLPLSHFLQAFLILLSRALHNMNNLRALSLDMDAPLPINLLNQISSRLTKLTCILPSEGSYPISQFLSSQPTIEELHIVCRPEDISTLNPEAFPALKILTAPTWLLDTLLSLRLTHLSRLCILDIMDLPELLTMLIAFITLSSPPQSMELVIHVKVASDWIPTAALFHALVALSQGVRCIGSLRLYTYGDLTCQEELQDMFTSKLPGFPRLNTSRFAFQPVTSDEYISNSARFQSMQTSAGGDSPQNAVSHLSNVVANLLSTLATLSSPPAPQAEPDQTQAN
;
A
#
# COMPACT_ATOMS: atom_id res chain seq x y z
N MET A 1 45.16 40.14 -34.35
CA MET A 1 44.43 38.87 -34.52
C MET A 1 43.93 38.45 -33.14
N LEU A 2 42.68 38.79 -32.80
CA LEU A 2 42.10 38.55 -31.47
C LEU A 2 41.54 37.11 -31.43
N LEU A 3 42.23 36.21 -30.72
CA LEU A 3 41.72 34.88 -30.40
C LEU A 3 40.49 35.02 -29.51
N ALA A 4 39.30 34.87 -30.09
CA ALA A 4 38.05 34.84 -29.34
C ALA A 4 38.08 33.61 -28.41
N LYS A 5 38.20 33.85 -27.10
CA LYS A 5 38.17 32.81 -26.08
C LYS A 5 36.75 32.24 -26.02
N ILE A 6 36.54 31.07 -26.63
CA ILE A 6 35.25 30.38 -26.57
C ILE A 6 35.01 30.01 -25.11
N PRO A 7 33.93 30.51 -24.48
CA PRO A 7 33.62 30.12 -23.11
C PRO A 7 33.23 28.63 -23.12
N ALA A 8 34.06 27.81 -22.48
CA ALA A 8 33.74 26.41 -22.25
C ALA A 8 32.47 26.35 -21.38
N ARG A 9 31.34 26.02 -22.00
CA ARG A 9 30.07 25.78 -21.32
C ARG A 9 29.89 24.28 -21.15
N LEU A 10 29.62 23.85 -19.93
CA LEU A 10 29.26 22.46 -19.68
C LEU A 10 27.89 22.18 -20.34
N PRO A 11 27.72 21.07 -21.07
CA PRO A 11 26.41 20.65 -21.57
C PRO A 11 25.37 20.55 -20.45
N THR A 12 24.13 20.93 -20.75
CA THR A 12 23.00 20.95 -19.81
C THR A 12 22.77 19.56 -19.18
N GLU A 13 22.97 18.52 -19.98
CA GLU A 13 22.80 17.11 -19.62
C GLU A 13 23.78 16.71 -18.51
N LEU A 14 25.01 17.21 -18.54
CA LEU A 14 26.00 16.94 -17.48
C LEU A 14 25.65 17.68 -16.18
N ILE A 15 25.12 18.90 -16.28
CA ILE A 15 24.65 19.65 -15.10
C ILE A 15 23.44 18.94 -14.48
N ASP A 16 22.51 18.45 -15.31
CA ASP A 16 21.33 17.71 -14.86
C ASP A 16 21.74 16.41 -14.15
N LEU A 17 22.67 15.66 -14.74
CA LEU A 17 23.22 14.44 -14.14
C LEU A 17 23.89 14.73 -12.78
N VAL A 18 24.75 15.76 -12.71
CA VAL A 18 25.38 16.17 -11.43
C VAL A 18 24.32 16.55 -10.40
N THR A 19 23.29 17.29 -10.83
CA THR A 19 22.20 17.71 -9.95
C THR A 19 21.40 16.51 -9.46
N GLN A 20 21.11 15.52 -10.31
CA GLN A 20 20.34 14.33 -9.97
C GLN A 20 20.94 13.55 -8.81
N TYR A 21 22.27 13.41 -8.77
CA TYR A 21 23.00 12.70 -7.73
C TYR A 21 23.48 13.60 -6.57
N ALA A 22 23.28 14.91 -6.65
CA ALA A 22 23.66 15.84 -5.60
C ALA A 22 22.71 15.76 -4.39
N THR A 23 23.25 16.01 -3.19
CA THR A 23 22.44 16.17 -1.98
C THR A 23 21.53 17.40 -2.08
N THR A 24 20.43 17.44 -1.32
CA THR A 24 19.50 18.59 -1.31
C THR A 24 20.18 19.93 -1.02
N ASP A 25 21.14 19.94 -0.09
CA ASP A 25 21.95 21.12 0.20
C ASP A 25 22.83 21.53 -0.99
N THR A 26 23.47 20.55 -1.64
CA THR A 26 24.28 20.80 -2.84
C THR A 26 23.42 21.32 -4.00
N LYS A 27 22.22 20.77 -4.21
CA LYS A 27 21.25 21.26 -5.20
C LYS A 27 20.87 22.72 -4.95
N ALA A 28 20.64 23.09 -3.69
CA ALA A 28 20.34 24.48 -3.32
C ALA A 28 21.52 25.42 -3.61
N ARG A 29 22.76 25.00 -3.29
CA ARG A 29 23.98 25.76 -3.61
C ARG A 29 24.22 25.90 -5.11
N LEU A 30 24.01 24.83 -5.88
CA LEU A 30 24.07 24.85 -7.34
C LEU A 30 23.04 25.83 -7.92
N ALA A 31 21.82 25.82 -7.40
CA ALA A 31 20.78 26.75 -7.84
C ALA A 31 21.17 28.21 -7.62
N ALA A 32 21.95 28.52 -6.58
CA ALA A 32 22.44 29.87 -6.31
C ALA A 32 23.62 30.30 -7.20
N ALA A 33 24.31 29.37 -7.87
CA ALA A 33 25.57 29.65 -8.56
C ALA A 33 25.39 30.42 -9.89
N SER A 34 24.36 30.09 -10.68
CA SER A 34 24.06 30.81 -11.93
C SER A 34 22.60 30.62 -12.36
N ARG A 35 22.09 31.52 -13.22
CA ARG A 35 20.71 31.43 -13.74
C ARG A 35 20.45 30.17 -14.58
N HIS A 36 21.45 29.68 -15.31
CA HIS A 36 21.33 28.48 -16.11
C HIS A 36 21.31 27.22 -15.24
N VAL A 37 22.21 27.15 -14.25
CA VAL A 37 22.22 26.05 -13.27
C VAL A 37 20.97 26.10 -12.37
N TYR A 38 20.46 27.29 -12.06
CA TYR A 38 19.21 27.50 -11.32
C TYR A 38 18.03 26.78 -11.97
N SER A 39 17.79 26.94 -13.27
CA SER A 39 16.60 26.36 -13.92
C SER A 39 16.63 24.83 -13.92
N ILE A 40 17.82 24.22 -13.95
CA ILE A 40 18.03 22.77 -13.87
C ILE A 40 17.90 22.32 -12.41
N SER A 41 18.62 22.98 -11.50
CA SER A 41 18.69 22.63 -10.08
C SER A 41 17.35 22.76 -9.37
N VAL A 42 16.58 23.81 -9.68
CA VAL A 42 15.24 24.01 -9.09
C VAL A 42 14.27 22.90 -9.47
N ARG A 43 14.32 22.41 -10.71
CA ARG A 43 13.48 21.27 -11.13
C ARG A 43 13.79 20.04 -10.30
N SER A 44 15.06 19.69 -10.17
CA SER A 44 15.48 18.54 -9.34
C SER A 44 15.21 18.74 -7.85
N LEU A 45 15.28 19.97 -7.34
CA LEU A 45 15.02 20.30 -5.94
C LEU A 45 13.54 20.17 -5.57
N TYR A 46 12.63 20.59 -6.45
CA TYR A 46 11.18 20.56 -6.21
C TYR A 46 10.50 19.30 -6.74
N ALA A 47 11.15 18.49 -7.58
CA ALA A 47 10.59 17.25 -8.13
C ALA A 47 10.07 16.29 -7.05
N SER A 48 10.76 16.21 -5.91
CA SER A 48 10.36 15.35 -4.79
C SER A 48 10.50 16.13 -3.48
N ILE A 49 9.38 16.33 -2.81
CA ILE A 49 9.30 17.00 -1.51
C ILE A 49 9.06 15.92 -0.45
N PRO A 50 10.09 15.60 0.36
CA PRO A 50 9.96 14.60 1.42
C PRO A 50 9.18 15.17 2.60
N ASP A 51 8.90 14.31 3.58
CA ASP A 51 8.42 14.77 4.87
C ASP A 51 9.48 15.67 5.55
N MET A 52 9.03 16.74 6.19
CA MET A 52 9.87 17.80 6.75
C MET A 52 9.26 18.31 8.05
N SER A 53 10.06 19.05 8.83
CA SER A 53 9.53 19.75 10.01
C SER A 53 8.40 20.72 9.64
N VAL A 54 7.45 20.90 10.57
CA VAL A 54 6.28 21.78 10.43
C VAL A 54 6.63 23.14 9.83
N THR A 55 7.68 23.80 10.34
CA THR A 55 8.12 25.13 9.87
C THR A 55 8.53 25.10 8.40
N ARG A 56 9.33 24.10 8.00
CA ARG A 56 9.82 23.96 6.61
C ARG A 56 8.68 23.60 5.68
N THR A 57 7.80 22.69 6.08
CA THR A 57 6.60 22.31 5.34
C THR A 57 5.70 23.54 5.12
N THR A 58 5.44 24.33 6.15
CA THR A 58 4.63 25.55 6.04
C THR A 58 5.22 26.55 5.05
N GLN A 59 6.53 26.81 5.12
CA GLN A 59 7.22 27.72 4.19
C GLN A 59 7.20 27.18 2.75
N CYS A 60 7.38 25.87 2.59
CA CYS A 60 7.30 25.19 1.30
C CYS A 60 5.90 25.36 0.69
N LEU A 61 4.85 24.99 1.42
CA LEU A 61 3.46 25.12 0.99
C LEU A 61 3.08 26.58 0.69
N LEU A 62 3.58 27.53 1.48
CA LEU A 62 3.43 28.97 1.20
C LEU A 62 4.07 29.38 -0.13
N THR A 63 5.22 28.80 -0.46
CA THR A 63 5.90 29.05 -1.74
C THR A 63 5.11 28.43 -2.90
N LEU A 64 4.70 27.17 -2.78
CA LEU A 64 3.99 26.42 -3.84
C LEU A 64 2.58 26.97 -4.10
N SER A 65 1.88 27.42 -3.05
CA SER A 65 0.57 28.06 -3.18
C SER A 65 0.62 29.42 -3.88
N LYS A 66 1.76 30.14 -3.80
CA LYS A 66 1.99 31.45 -4.41
C LYS A 66 2.65 31.38 -5.79
N LYS A 67 3.37 30.30 -6.09
CA LYS A 67 4.15 30.13 -7.33
C LYS A 67 3.73 28.85 -8.05
N PRO A 68 2.62 28.87 -8.83
CA PRO A 68 2.11 27.68 -9.50
C PRO A 68 3.12 27.07 -10.48
N ASP A 69 3.97 27.87 -11.11
CA ASP A 69 5.04 27.38 -11.99
C ASP A 69 6.03 26.46 -11.26
N LEU A 70 6.32 26.74 -9.98
CA LEU A 70 7.17 25.88 -9.14
C LEU A 70 6.39 24.66 -8.65
N ALA A 71 5.11 24.83 -8.28
CA ALA A 71 4.26 23.72 -7.88
C ALA A 71 4.07 22.69 -9.01
N GLY A 72 4.00 23.16 -10.26
CA GLY A 72 4.00 22.30 -11.44
C GLY A 72 5.27 21.47 -11.63
N LEU A 73 6.37 21.76 -10.91
CA LEU A 73 7.58 20.94 -10.94
C LEU A 73 7.51 19.76 -9.96
N VAL A 74 6.54 19.73 -9.05
CA VAL A 74 6.43 18.70 -8.01
C VAL A 74 5.82 17.43 -8.60
N HIS A 75 6.55 16.31 -8.49
CA HIS A 75 6.10 14.99 -8.92
C HIS A 75 5.82 14.05 -7.76
N SER A 76 6.49 14.26 -6.62
CA SER A 76 6.29 13.48 -5.39
C SER A 76 6.15 14.42 -4.20
N PHE A 77 5.13 14.20 -3.38
CA PHE A 77 4.90 14.95 -2.16
C PHE A 77 4.55 14.00 -1.01
N SER A 78 5.22 14.18 0.13
CA SER A 78 4.99 13.41 1.35
C SER A 78 4.69 14.34 2.52
N PHE A 79 3.69 13.99 3.30
CA PHE A 79 3.28 14.73 4.48
C PHE A 79 2.80 13.74 5.55
N GLY A 80 3.49 13.70 6.70
CA GLY A 80 3.15 12.80 7.81
C GLY A 80 3.19 13.46 9.18
N LEU A 81 2.82 14.74 9.27
CA LEU A 81 2.83 15.47 10.53
C LEU A 81 1.49 15.29 11.26
N PRO A 82 1.50 15.18 12.61
CA PRO A 82 0.28 15.03 13.40
C PRO A 82 -0.61 16.26 13.26
N LEU A 83 -1.75 16.09 12.59
CA LEU A 83 -2.73 17.10 12.20
C LEU A 83 -3.54 17.64 13.37
N SER A 84 -3.56 16.94 14.50
CA SER A 84 -4.26 17.32 15.74
C SER A 84 -3.95 18.74 16.25
N HIS A 85 -2.80 19.31 15.87
CA HIS A 85 -2.37 20.65 16.29
C HIS A 85 -2.42 21.72 15.18
N PHE A 86 -2.85 21.37 13.97
CA PHE A 86 -2.81 22.30 12.86
C PHE A 86 -4.07 23.16 12.78
N LEU A 87 -3.87 24.46 12.59
CA LEU A 87 -4.94 25.41 12.37
C LEU A 87 -5.58 25.21 10.99
N GLN A 88 -6.87 25.51 10.87
CA GLN A 88 -7.60 25.52 9.59
C GLN A 88 -6.86 26.26 8.46
N ALA A 89 -6.17 27.36 8.79
CA ALA A 89 -5.37 28.12 7.84
C ALA A 89 -4.26 27.29 7.18
N PHE A 90 -3.66 26.36 7.91
CA PHE A 90 -2.66 25.44 7.37
C PHE A 90 -3.28 24.44 6.39
N LEU A 91 -4.46 23.90 6.70
CA LEU A 91 -5.16 22.98 5.81
C LEU A 91 -5.59 23.66 4.50
N ILE A 92 -6.05 24.91 4.57
CA ILE A 92 -6.33 25.74 3.39
C ILE A 92 -5.06 25.95 2.56
N LEU A 93 -3.94 26.19 3.23
CA LEU A 93 -2.65 26.37 2.57
C LEU A 93 -2.18 25.08 1.86
N LEU A 94 -2.30 23.93 2.53
CA LEU A 94 -1.98 22.62 1.98
C LEU A 94 -2.86 22.30 0.77
N SER A 95 -4.17 22.48 0.92
CA SER A 95 -5.16 22.35 -0.17
C SER A 95 -4.77 23.16 -1.41
N ARG A 96 -4.48 24.46 -1.22
CA ARG A 96 -4.09 25.35 -2.32
C ARG A 96 -2.77 24.94 -2.97
N ALA A 97 -1.80 24.48 -2.17
CA ALA A 97 -0.53 24.01 -2.70
C ALA A 97 -0.74 22.75 -3.55
N LEU A 98 -1.47 21.74 -3.04
CA LEU A 98 -1.78 20.49 -3.75
C LEU A 98 -2.53 20.76 -5.05
N HIS A 99 -3.49 21.68 -5.05
CA HIS A 99 -4.21 22.11 -6.25
C HIS A 99 -3.28 22.65 -7.35
N ASN A 100 -2.20 23.34 -6.98
CA ASN A 100 -1.22 23.84 -7.95
C ASN A 100 -0.23 22.77 -8.44
N MET A 101 -0.15 21.59 -7.80
CA MET A 101 0.78 20.50 -8.15
C MET A 101 0.23 19.61 -9.27
N ASN A 102 -0.04 20.19 -10.44
CA ASN A 102 -0.71 19.50 -11.55
C ASN A 102 0.06 18.28 -12.11
N ASN A 103 1.37 18.20 -11.87
CA ASN A 103 2.24 17.10 -12.31
C ASN A 103 2.56 16.09 -11.20
N LEU A 104 1.83 16.13 -10.09
CA LEU A 104 1.99 15.21 -8.97
C LEU A 104 1.61 13.78 -9.39
N ARG A 105 2.53 12.84 -9.20
CA ARG A 105 2.41 11.42 -9.55
C ARG A 105 2.45 10.49 -8.33
N ALA A 106 3.12 10.92 -7.27
CA ALA A 106 3.24 10.19 -6.02
C ALA A 106 2.80 11.09 -4.85
N LEU A 107 1.84 10.61 -4.06
CA LEU A 107 1.35 11.31 -2.89
C LEU A 107 1.40 10.39 -1.68
N SER A 108 1.97 10.86 -0.58
CA SER A 108 1.92 10.20 0.73
C SER A 108 1.31 11.13 1.75
N LEU A 109 0.16 10.74 2.31
CA LEU A 109 -0.53 11.43 3.38
C LEU A 109 -0.67 10.48 4.57
N ASP A 110 -0.09 10.86 5.70
CA ASP A 110 -0.31 10.21 6.97
C ASP A 110 -1.01 11.21 7.91
N MET A 111 -2.24 10.88 8.28
CA MET A 111 -3.16 11.75 8.99
C MET A 111 -3.67 11.04 10.25
N ASP A 112 -3.43 11.66 11.40
CA ASP A 112 -3.80 11.14 12.72
C ASP A 112 -5.12 11.70 13.25
N ALA A 113 -5.72 12.69 12.59
CA ALA A 113 -6.90 13.41 13.06
C ALA A 113 -7.90 13.71 11.92
N PRO A 114 -9.22 13.72 12.22
CA PRO A 114 -10.27 14.06 11.27
C PRO A 114 -10.05 15.43 10.63
N LEU A 115 -10.17 15.50 9.30
CA LEU A 115 -10.01 16.75 8.56
C LEU A 115 -11.37 17.43 8.32
N PRO A 116 -11.51 18.72 8.65
CA PRO A 116 -12.72 19.48 8.32
C PRO A 116 -12.83 19.80 6.81
N ILE A 117 -11.74 19.66 6.05
CA ILE A 117 -11.70 19.93 4.60
C ILE A 117 -11.37 18.64 3.87
N ASN A 118 -12.11 18.35 2.80
CA ASN A 118 -11.75 17.29 1.87
C ASN A 118 -10.56 17.71 0.97
N LEU A 119 -9.35 17.50 1.48
CA LEU A 119 -8.10 17.82 0.79
C LEU A 119 -7.96 17.07 -0.55
N LEU A 120 -8.45 15.84 -0.63
CA LEU A 120 -8.24 14.97 -1.77
C LEU A 120 -8.98 15.43 -3.02
N ASN A 121 -10.15 16.05 -2.86
CA ASN A 121 -10.92 16.61 -3.98
C ASN A 121 -10.22 17.77 -4.70
N GLN A 122 -9.14 18.32 -4.13
CA GLN A 122 -8.41 19.45 -4.70
C GLN A 122 -7.29 18.99 -5.65
N ILE A 123 -6.96 17.70 -5.61
CA ILE A 123 -5.92 17.11 -6.44
C ILE A 123 -6.52 16.76 -7.80
N SER A 124 -6.10 17.48 -8.83
CA SER A 124 -6.50 17.26 -10.23
C SER A 124 -5.52 16.39 -11.00
N SER A 125 -4.35 16.09 -10.41
CA SER A 125 -3.28 15.35 -11.06
C SER A 125 -3.64 13.86 -11.21
N ARG A 126 -2.90 13.17 -12.09
CA ARG A 126 -3.03 11.73 -12.30
C ARG A 126 -1.99 10.99 -11.47
N LEU A 127 -2.40 10.49 -10.32
CA LEU A 127 -1.53 9.74 -9.42
C LEU A 127 -1.24 8.36 -9.99
N THR A 128 0.02 7.96 -9.86
CA THR A 128 0.51 6.59 -10.10
C THR A 128 0.79 5.87 -8.79
N LYS A 129 1.06 6.62 -7.72
CA LYS A 129 1.33 6.10 -6.38
C LYS A 129 0.58 6.90 -5.34
N LEU A 130 -0.14 6.21 -4.47
CA LEU A 130 -0.84 6.80 -3.33
C LEU A 130 -0.49 6.03 -2.05
N THR A 131 -0.06 6.75 -1.04
CA THR A 131 0.00 6.27 0.34
C THR A 131 -0.93 7.15 1.17
N CYS A 132 -1.94 6.55 1.79
CA CYS A 132 -2.98 7.29 2.49
C CYS A 132 -3.33 6.55 3.79
N ILE A 133 -2.91 7.10 4.91
CA ILE A 133 -3.26 6.62 6.24
C ILE A 133 -4.24 7.64 6.83
N LEU A 134 -5.49 7.23 6.96
CA LEU A 134 -6.59 8.03 7.47
C LEU A 134 -6.88 7.69 8.94
N PRO A 135 -7.37 8.62 9.75
CA PRO A 135 -7.77 8.32 11.13
C PRO A 135 -9.01 7.42 11.18
N SER A 136 -9.21 6.78 12.33
CA SER A 136 -10.37 5.92 12.63
C SER A 136 -11.66 6.70 12.85
N GLU A 137 -11.56 8.01 13.05
CA GLU A 137 -12.69 8.88 13.35
C GLU A 137 -12.95 9.85 12.19
N GLY A 138 -14.23 10.05 11.86
CA GLY A 138 -14.68 10.94 10.78
C GLY A 138 -14.88 10.23 9.45
N SER A 139 -15.73 10.81 8.59
CA SER A 139 -15.98 10.28 7.23
C SER A 139 -15.11 10.98 6.21
N TYR A 140 -14.46 10.18 5.37
CA TYR A 140 -13.62 10.64 4.28
C TYR A 140 -14.13 10.03 2.99
N PRO A 141 -14.54 10.83 1.98
CA PRO A 141 -15.00 10.29 0.70
C PRO A 141 -13.82 9.86 -0.18
N ILE A 142 -12.94 8.99 0.36
CA ILE A 142 -11.77 8.46 -0.34
C ILE A 142 -12.18 7.63 -1.55
N SER A 143 -13.34 6.96 -1.52
CA SER A 143 -13.88 6.21 -2.67
C SER A 143 -14.05 7.08 -3.93
N GLN A 144 -14.58 8.30 -3.78
CA GLN A 144 -14.79 9.23 -4.90
C GLN A 144 -13.44 9.68 -5.47
N PHE A 145 -12.48 9.98 -4.59
CA PHE A 145 -11.13 10.34 -5.00
C PHE A 145 -10.45 9.19 -5.75
N LEU A 146 -10.46 7.98 -5.18
CA LEU A 146 -9.87 6.78 -5.79
C LEU A 146 -10.50 6.47 -7.16
N SER A 147 -11.83 6.61 -7.28
CA SER A 147 -12.54 6.42 -8.56
C SER A 147 -12.10 7.41 -9.65
N SER A 148 -11.62 8.60 -9.26
CA SER A 148 -11.08 9.59 -10.20
C SER A 148 -9.64 9.33 -10.64
N GLN A 149 -8.97 8.32 -10.05
CA GLN A 149 -7.55 8.05 -10.21
C GLN A 149 -7.27 6.64 -10.78
N PRO A 150 -7.74 6.33 -12.01
CA PRO A 150 -7.58 5.00 -12.60
C PRO A 150 -6.13 4.64 -12.97
N THR A 151 -5.21 5.61 -12.90
CA THR A 151 -3.78 5.45 -13.20
C THR A 151 -2.95 4.98 -12.02
N ILE A 152 -3.55 4.78 -10.84
CA ILE A 152 -2.82 4.31 -9.65
C ILE A 152 -2.32 2.89 -9.90
N GLU A 153 -0.99 2.74 -9.87
CA GLU A 153 -0.29 1.46 -9.97
C GLU A 153 0.11 0.93 -8.59
N GLU A 154 0.39 1.83 -7.64
CA GLU A 154 0.76 1.52 -6.27
C GLU A 154 -0.19 2.19 -5.27
N LEU A 155 -0.95 1.39 -4.53
CA LEU A 155 -1.85 1.87 -3.48
C LEU A 155 -1.42 1.31 -2.12
N HIS A 156 -1.10 2.19 -1.19
CA HIS A 156 -1.00 1.89 0.22
C HIS A 156 -2.11 2.66 0.94
N ILE A 157 -3.08 1.95 1.50
CA ILE A 157 -4.25 2.57 2.11
C ILE A 157 -4.56 1.94 3.46
N VAL A 158 -4.79 2.79 4.45
CA VAL A 158 -5.38 2.42 5.74
C VAL A 158 -6.52 3.40 5.99
N CYS A 159 -7.74 2.89 5.94
CA CYS A 159 -8.95 3.65 6.20
C CYS A 159 -10.03 2.72 6.75
N ARG A 160 -11.19 3.29 7.04
CA ARG A 160 -12.36 2.51 7.46
C ARG A 160 -13.01 1.85 6.25
N PRO A 161 -13.63 0.67 6.40
CA PRO A 161 -14.32 -0.01 5.31
C PRO A 161 -15.42 0.86 4.66
N GLU A 162 -16.15 1.66 5.45
CA GLU A 162 -17.25 2.48 4.96
C GLU A 162 -16.77 3.53 3.95
N ASP A 163 -15.56 4.05 4.15
CA ASP A 163 -14.98 5.11 3.31
C ASP A 163 -14.64 4.61 1.89
N ILE A 164 -14.48 3.29 1.69
CA ILE A 164 -14.26 2.66 0.38
C ILE A 164 -15.43 1.80 -0.12
N SER A 165 -16.50 1.64 0.67
CA SER A 165 -17.65 0.78 0.33
C SER A 165 -18.36 1.14 -0.98
N THR A 166 -18.25 2.40 -1.41
CA THR A 166 -18.86 2.92 -2.65
C THR A 166 -17.93 2.88 -3.86
N LEU A 167 -16.74 2.29 -3.71
CA LEU A 167 -15.75 2.19 -4.78
C LEU A 167 -16.20 1.20 -5.86
N ASN A 168 -16.13 1.62 -7.12
CA ASN A 168 -16.49 0.77 -8.25
C ASN A 168 -15.48 -0.40 -8.39
N PRO A 169 -15.93 -1.65 -8.62
CA PRO A 169 -15.09 -2.81 -8.94
C PRO A 169 -14.03 -2.60 -10.03
N GLU A 170 -14.23 -1.62 -10.92
CA GLU A 170 -13.34 -1.28 -12.04
C GLU A 170 -12.51 -0.01 -11.78
N ALA A 171 -12.47 0.50 -10.55
CA ALA A 171 -11.79 1.76 -10.21
C ALA A 171 -10.26 1.72 -10.42
N PHE A 172 -9.64 0.54 -10.36
CA PHE A 172 -8.18 0.42 -10.44
C PHE A 172 -7.69 -0.54 -11.55
N PRO A 173 -7.89 -0.19 -12.82
CA PRO A 173 -7.44 -1.03 -13.93
C PRO A 173 -5.90 -1.16 -14.00
N ALA A 174 -5.16 -0.19 -13.46
CA ALA A 174 -3.69 -0.17 -13.50
C ALA A 174 -3.00 -0.71 -12.24
N LEU A 175 -3.74 -1.17 -11.23
CA LEU A 175 -3.15 -1.52 -9.93
C LEU A 175 -2.25 -2.75 -10.03
N LYS A 176 -0.98 -2.56 -9.65
CA LYS A 176 0.05 -3.60 -9.64
C LYS A 176 0.50 -3.94 -8.23
N ILE A 177 0.48 -2.97 -7.31
CA ILE A 177 0.90 -3.12 -5.92
C ILE A 177 -0.20 -2.61 -5.00
N LEU A 178 -0.72 -3.49 -4.15
CA LEU A 178 -1.67 -3.14 -3.11
C LEU A 178 -1.04 -3.39 -1.75
N THR A 179 -1.11 -2.39 -0.88
CA THR A 179 -0.77 -2.49 0.55
C THR A 179 -1.96 -2.02 1.36
N ALA A 180 -2.60 -2.93 2.08
CA ALA A 180 -3.81 -2.61 2.83
C ALA A 180 -3.94 -3.52 4.04
N PRO A 181 -4.65 -3.08 5.09
CA PRO A 181 -4.97 -3.94 6.20
C PRO A 181 -5.97 -5.01 5.79
N THR A 182 -5.94 -6.14 6.48
CA THR A 182 -6.76 -7.33 6.20
C THR A 182 -8.26 -7.05 6.10
N TRP A 183 -8.82 -6.26 7.03
CA TRP A 183 -10.25 -5.91 7.03
C TRP A 183 -10.70 -5.11 5.82
N LEU A 184 -9.76 -4.46 5.13
CA LEU A 184 -10.03 -3.70 3.92
C LEU A 184 -9.93 -4.56 2.66
N LEU A 185 -9.24 -5.71 2.76
CA LEU A 185 -8.99 -6.56 1.62
C LEU A 185 -10.28 -7.16 1.06
N ASP A 186 -11.24 -7.61 1.86
CA ASP A 186 -12.50 -8.14 1.30
C ASP A 186 -13.19 -7.15 0.34
N THR A 187 -13.18 -5.86 0.70
CA THR A 187 -13.73 -4.81 -0.16
C THR A 187 -12.85 -4.58 -1.40
N LEU A 188 -11.53 -4.52 -1.23
CA LEU A 188 -10.59 -4.25 -2.33
C LEU A 188 -10.36 -5.43 -3.28
N LEU A 189 -10.56 -6.66 -2.82
CA LEU A 189 -10.40 -7.87 -3.62
C LEU A 189 -11.63 -8.17 -4.48
N SER A 190 -12.78 -7.57 -4.14
CA SER A 190 -13.94 -7.54 -5.04
C SER A 190 -13.67 -6.73 -6.32
N LEU A 191 -12.67 -5.84 -6.27
CA LEU A 191 -12.17 -5.13 -7.43
C LEU A 191 -11.41 -6.13 -8.30
N ARG A 192 -11.57 -6.12 -9.62
CA ARG A 192 -11.01 -7.16 -10.50
C ARG A 192 -9.49 -7.02 -10.64
N LEU A 193 -8.74 -7.44 -9.62
CA LEU A 193 -7.29 -7.25 -9.48
C LEU A 193 -6.45 -8.24 -10.31
N THR A 194 -6.79 -8.43 -11.59
CA THR A 194 -6.11 -9.37 -12.50
C THR A 194 -4.65 -8.99 -12.79
N HIS A 195 -4.30 -7.71 -12.60
CA HIS A 195 -2.97 -7.16 -12.84
C HIS A 195 -2.09 -7.07 -11.59
N LEU A 196 -2.59 -7.56 -10.44
CA LEU A 196 -1.87 -7.45 -9.18
C LEU A 196 -0.61 -8.32 -9.19
N SER A 197 0.54 -7.65 -9.20
CA SER A 197 1.86 -8.27 -9.14
C SER A 197 2.36 -8.44 -7.70
N ARG A 198 1.86 -7.61 -6.77
CA ARG A 198 2.25 -7.64 -5.37
C ARG A 198 1.07 -7.28 -4.46
N LEU A 199 0.80 -8.14 -3.49
CA LEU A 199 -0.15 -7.91 -2.41
C LEU A 199 0.64 -7.85 -1.09
N CYS A 200 0.52 -6.73 -0.39
CA CYS A 200 1.08 -6.51 0.93
C CYS A 200 -0.04 -6.37 1.94
N ILE A 201 -0.06 -7.25 2.92
CA ILE A 201 -1.10 -7.33 3.93
C ILE A 201 -0.54 -6.71 5.21
N LEU A 202 -1.23 -5.65 5.67
CA LEU A 202 -0.92 -4.98 6.91
C LEU A 202 -1.74 -5.55 8.06
N ASP A 203 -1.15 -5.46 9.24
CA ASP A 203 -1.76 -5.71 10.54
C ASP A 203 -2.22 -7.15 10.83
N ILE A 204 -2.40 -7.42 12.12
CA ILE A 204 -2.86 -8.71 12.63
C ILE A 204 -4.38 -8.72 12.62
N MET A 205 -4.93 -9.69 11.91
CA MET A 205 -6.21 -10.27 12.30
C MET A 205 -5.99 -11.62 12.94
N ASP A 206 -7.03 -12.12 13.60
CA ASP A 206 -7.20 -13.54 13.81
C ASP A 206 -6.96 -14.25 12.48
N LEU A 207 -5.84 -14.96 12.45
CA LEU A 207 -5.27 -15.57 11.27
C LEU A 207 -6.28 -16.40 10.42
N PRO A 208 -7.31 -17.05 10.98
CA PRO A 208 -8.27 -17.76 10.15
C PRO A 208 -9.18 -16.88 9.30
N GLU A 209 -9.43 -15.64 9.70
CA GLU A 209 -10.16 -14.68 8.86
C GLU A 209 -9.30 -14.24 7.68
N LEU A 210 -8.02 -13.93 7.94
CA LEU A 210 -7.02 -13.70 6.91
C LEU A 210 -6.97 -14.87 5.92
N LEU A 211 -7.04 -16.11 6.40
CA LEU A 211 -7.04 -17.28 5.54
C LEU A 211 -8.25 -17.37 4.64
N THR A 212 -9.42 -17.17 5.22
CA THR A 212 -10.68 -17.26 4.49
C THR A 212 -10.71 -16.23 3.37
N MET A 213 -10.29 -15.00 3.68
CA MET A 213 -10.15 -13.93 2.70
C MET A 213 -9.11 -14.25 1.63
N LEU A 214 -7.92 -14.75 2.01
CA LEU A 214 -6.91 -15.11 1.00
C LEU A 214 -7.38 -16.25 0.12
N ILE A 215 -8.03 -17.27 0.68
CA ILE A 215 -8.53 -18.39 -0.12
C ILE A 215 -9.63 -17.89 -1.06
N ALA A 216 -10.53 -17.03 -0.59
CA ALA A 216 -11.52 -16.38 -1.45
C ALA A 216 -10.86 -15.59 -2.59
N PHE A 217 -9.83 -14.78 -2.30
CA PHE A 217 -9.05 -14.06 -3.31
C PHE A 217 -8.46 -14.97 -4.37
N ILE A 218 -7.94 -16.11 -3.95
CA ILE A 218 -7.23 -17.01 -4.86
C ILE A 218 -8.21 -17.87 -5.67
N THR A 219 -9.41 -18.11 -5.16
CA THR A 219 -10.49 -18.74 -5.91
C THR A 219 -11.15 -17.81 -6.93
N LEU A 220 -10.66 -16.57 -7.10
CA LEU A 220 -11.12 -15.67 -8.16
C LEU A 220 -10.97 -16.33 -9.54
N SER A 221 -11.93 -16.07 -10.43
CA SER A 221 -12.04 -16.70 -11.75
C SER A 221 -10.83 -16.44 -12.67
N SER A 222 -10.00 -15.45 -12.36
CA SER A 222 -8.85 -15.03 -13.16
C SER A 222 -7.71 -14.57 -12.24
N PRO A 223 -6.97 -15.50 -11.61
CA PRO A 223 -5.86 -15.14 -10.75
C PRO A 223 -4.68 -14.58 -11.58
N PRO A 224 -3.83 -13.72 -11.00
CA PRO A 224 -2.63 -13.23 -11.68
C PRO A 224 -1.68 -14.39 -12.02
N GLN A 225 -0.86 -14.24 -13.07
CA GLN A 225 0.08 -15.30 -13.48
C GLN A 225 1.15 -15.60 -12.42
N SER A 226 1.65 -14.54 -11.79
CA SER A 226 2.61 -14.58 -10.69
C SER A 226 2.39 -13.36 -9.80
N MET A 227 2.36 -13.56 -8.49
CA MET A 227 2.16 -12.53 -7.48
C MET A 227 3.18 -12.70 -6.35
N GLU A 228 3.70 -11.59 -5.87
CA GLU A 228 4.43 -11.51 -4.60
C GLU A 228 3.45 -11.25 -3.46
N LEU A 229 3.36 -12.18 -2.51
CA LEU A 229 2.59 -12.01 -1.29
C LEU A 229 3.52 -11.59 -0.15
N VAL A 230 3.25 -10.44 0.44
CA VAL A 230 3.95 -9.92 1.62
C VAL A 230 2.96 -9.87 2.77
N ILE A 231 3.27 -10.55 3.87
CA ILE A 231 2.41 -10.59 5.06
C ILE A 231 3.20 -10.02 6.23
N HIS A 232 2.69 -8.94 6.82
CA HIS A 232 3.21 -8.39 8.06
C HIS A 232 2.42 -8.98 9.23
N VAL A 233 3.03 -9.87 9.99
CA VAL A 233 2.44 -10.51 11.16
C VAL A 233 3.08 -9.92 12.40
N LYS A 234 2.29 -9.35 13.31
CA LYS A 234 2.77 -9.06 14.65
C LYS A 234 2.44 -10.27 15.55
N VAL A 235 3.49 -10.85 16.12
CA VAL A 235 3.42 -11.99 17.03
C VAL A 235 3.35 -11.41 18.43
N ALA A 236 2.14 -11.32 18.97
CA ALA A 236 1.98 -11.08 20.41
C ALA A 236 2.38 -12.35 21.16
N SER A 237 3.10 -12.21 22.27
CA SER A 237 3.57 -13.31 23.13
C SER A 237 2.45 -14.23 23.63
N ASP A 238 1.20 -13.75 23.58
CA ASP A 238 0.09 -14.35 24.30
C ASP A 238 -0.94 -15.01 23.37
N TRP A 239 -0.83 -14.86 22.03
CA TRP A 239 -2.05 -14.91 21.20
C TRP A 239 -2.03 -15.67 19.87
N ILE A 240 -0.90 -16.17 19.36
CA ILE A 240 -0.95 -16.98 18.13
C ILE A 240 -0.41 -18.38 18.40
N PRO A 241 -1.27 -19.41 18.44
CA PRO A 241 -0.80 -20.78 18.34
C PRO A 241 -0.04 -20.90 17.02
N THR A 242 1.24 -21.24 17.07
CA THR A 242 2.06 -21.53 15.87
C THR A 242 1.34 -22.51 14.94
N ALA A 243 0.56 -23.43 15.50
CA ALA A 243 -0.36 -24.33 14.80
C ALA A 243 -1.39 -23.62 13.90
N ALA A 244 -1.98 -22.49 14.31
CA ALA A 244 -2.91 -21.76 13.46
C ALA A 244 -2.18 -21.23 12.22
N LEU A 245 -1.00 -20.60 12.42
CA LEU A 245 -0.15 -20.07 11.34
C LEU A 245 0.30 -21.18 10.40
N PHE A 246 0.60 -22.35 10.94
CA PHE A 246 0.86 -23.54 10.16
C PHE A 246 -0.31 -23.91 9.24
N HIS A 247 -1.51 -24.07 9.81
CA HIS A 247 -2.70 -24.43 9.05
C HIS A 247 -3.01 -23.38 7.97
N ALA A 248 -2.73 -22.11 8.29
CA ALA A 248 -2.87 -21.03 7.32
C ALA A 248 -2.01 -21.23 6.09
N LEU A 249 -0.73 -21.46 6.30
CA LEU A 249 0.22 -21.62 5.22
C LEU A 249 -0.03 -22.87 4.41
N VAL A 250 -0.49 -23.95 5.07
CA VAL A 250 -0.89 -25.17 4.37
C VAL A 250 -2.07 -24.88 3.45
N ALA A 251 -3.12 -24.21 3.95
CA ALA A 251 -4.28 -23.88 3.13
C ALA A 251 -3.92 -22.92 1.97
N LEU A 252 -3.05 -21.94 2.21
CA LEU A 252 -2.49 -21.08 1.17
C LEU A 252 -1.67 -21.87 0.14
N SER A 253 -0.83 -22.81 0.58
CA SER A 253 -0.03 -23.61 -0.36
C SER A 253 -0.90 -24.44 -1.31
N GLN A 254 -2.06 -24.91 -0.82
CA GLN A 254 -3.00 -25.72 -1.59
C GLN A 254 -3.88 -24.88 -2.53
N GLY A 255 -4.34 -23.72 -2.06
CA GLY A 255 -5.20 -22.84 -2.87
C GLY A 255 -4.43 -22.13 -3.97
N VAL A 256 -3.17 -21.76 -3.72
CA VAL A 256 -2.56 -20.65 -4.45
C VAL A 256 -1.53 -21.07 -5.48
N ARG A 257 -1.98 -21.12 -6.74
CA ARG A 257 -1.08 -21.36 -7.89
C ARG A 257 -0.37 -20.10 -8.38
N CYS A 258 -0.77 -18.91 -7.94
CA CYS A 258 -0.23 -17.65 -8.44
C CYS A 258 0.90 -17.05 -7.57
N ILE A 259 1.16 -17.53 -6.35
CA ILE A 259 2.21 -16.97 -5.50
C ILE A 259 3.58 -17.44 -6.00
N GLY A 260 4.36 -16.52 -6.56
CA GLY A 260 5.74 -16.75 -7.00
C GLY A 260 6.77 -16.36 -5.95
N SER A 261 6.41 -15.44 -5.04
CA SER A 261 7.26 -14.96 -3.95
C SER A 261 6.43 -14.80 -2.68
N LEU A 262 6.92 -15.30 -1.55
CA LEU A 262 6.30 -15.14 -0.24
C LEU A 262 7.28 -14.46 0.72
N ARG A 263 6.91 -13.30 1.25
CA ARG A 263 7.66 -12.64 2.32
C ARG A 263 6.81 -12.55 3.57
N LEU A 264 7.37 -13.04 4.66
CA LEU A 264 6.77 -12.90 5.98
C LEU A 264 7.64 -11.97 6.80
N TYR A 265 7.04 -10.87 7.27
CA TYR A 265 7.64 -9.97 8.23
C TYR A 265 6.99 -10.21 9.58
N THR A 266 7.76 -10.68 10.54
CA THR A 266 7.27 -10.89 11.90
C THR A 266 7.82 -9.83 12.85
N TYR A 267 6.93 -9.23 13.63
CA TYR A 267 7.26 -8.26 14.68
C TYR A 267 6.87 -8.83 16.04
N GLY A 268 7.76 -8.87 17.02
CA GLY A 268 7.42 -9.41 18.35
C GLY A 268 8.60 -10.02 19.08
N ASP A 269 8.31 -10.85 20.09
CA ASP A 269 9.31 -11.60 20.84
C ASP A 269 10.00 -12.64 19.92
N LEU A 270 11.32 -12.74 20.05
CA LEU A 270 12.18 -13.58 19.20
C LEU A 270 12.15 -15.06 19.60
N THR A 271 11.53 -15.39 20.74
CA THR A 271 11.52 -16.74 21.31
C THR A 271 10.90 -17.80 20.39
N CYS A 272 9.99 -17.42 19.49
CA CYS A 272 9.35 -18.34 18.53
C CYS A 272 9.95 -18.31 17.11
N GLN A 273 11.06 -17.60 16.90
CA GLN A 273 11.62 -17.39 15.55
C GLN A 273 12.04 -18.70 14.87
N GLU A 274 12.77 -19.57 15.58
CA GLU A 274 13.27 -20.84 15.04
C GLU A 274 12.10 -21.78 14.71
N GLU A 275 11.13 -21.90 15.62
CA GLU A 275 9.93 -22.72 15.42
C GLU A 275 9.14 -22.27 14.18
N LEU A 276 8.93 -20.96 14.04
CA LEU A 276 8.28 -20.41 12.85
C LEU A 276 9.09 -20.72 11.59
N GLN A 277 10.39 -20.46 11.60
CA GLN A 277 11.24 -20.70 10.44
C GLN A 277 11.21 -22.18 10.02
N ASP A 278 11.32 -23.12 10.97
CA ASP A 278 11.27 -24.56 10.71
C ASP A 278 9.90 -24.99 10.16
N MET A 279 8.84 -24.50 10.81
CA MET A 279 7.46 -24.72 10.40
C MET A 279 7.23 -24.28 8.94
N PHE A 280 7.67 -23.08 8.58
CA PHE A 280 7.56 -22.58 7.22
C PHE A 280 8.42 -23.39 6.24
N THR A 281 9.68 -23.65 6.60
CA THR A 281 10.62 -24.40 5.76
C THR A 281 10.05 -25.78 5.40
N SER A 282 9.39 -26.44 6.35
CA SER A 282 8.74 -27.73 6.14
C SER A 282 7.58 -27.70 5.12
N LYS A 283 6.98 -26.52 4.86
CA LYS A 283 5.80 -26.35 4.00
C LYS A 283 6.05 -25.60 2.70
N LEU A 284 7.22 -25.01 2.51
CA LEU A 284 7.64 -24.44 1.23
C LEU A 284 7.43 -25.39 0.03
N PRO A 285 7.67 -26.72 0.13
CA PRO A 285 7.42 -27.64 -0.98
C PRO A 285 5.95 -27.73 -1.42
N GLY A 286 5.00 -27.30 -0.58
CA GLY A 286 3.58 -27.27 -0.90
C GLY A 286 3.20 -26.19 -1.91
N PHE A 287 4.05 -25.18 -2.13
CA PHE A 287 3.78 -24.11 -3.08
C PHE A 287 4.39 -24.43 -4.45
N PRO A 288 3.58 -24.80 -5.46
CA PRO A 288 4.10 -25.34 -6.73
C PRO A 288 4.89 -24.31 -7.56
N ARG A 289 4.73 -23.01 -7.29
CA ARG A 289 5.37 -21.90 -8.04
C ARG A 289 6.26 -20.99 -7.20
N LEU A 290 6.49 -21.33 -5.92
CA LEU A 290 7.24 -20.47 -5.02
C LEU A 290 8.73 -20.54 -5.36
N ASN A 291 9.24 -19.48 -6.00
CA ASN A 291 10.65 -19.37 -6.38
C ASN A 291 11.48 -18.78 -5.26
N THR A 292 10.89 -17.85 -4.49
CA THR A 292 11.58 -17.12 -3.43
C THR A 292 10.71 -17.05 -2.19
N SER A 293 11.22 -17.55 -1.08
CA SER A 293 10.70 -17.27 0.25
C SER A 293 11.70 -16.44 1.03
N ARG A 294 11.22 -15.44 1.76
CA ARG A 294 12.04 -14.67 2.69
C ARG A 294 11.31 -14.46 4.00
N PHE A 295 11.98 -14.84 5.08
CA PHE A 295 11.56 -14.60 6.43
C PHE A 295 12.44 -13.50 6.99
N ALA A 296 11.83 -12.39 7.35
CA ALA A 296 12.53 -11.27 7.95
C ALA A 296 11.91 -10.98 9.31
N PHE A 297 12.75 -11.10 10.33
CA PHE A 297 12.39 -10.76 11.71
C PHE A 297 12.86 -9.34 11.93
N GLN A 298 11.94 -8.46 12.27
CA GLN A 298 12.25 -7.05 12.49
C GLN A 298 12.04 -6.73 13.96
N PRO A 299 13.07 -6.25 14.68
CA PRO A 299 12.91 -5.86 16.07
C PRO A 299 11.86 -4.75 16.18
N VAL A 300 11.07 -4.78 17.25
CA VAL A 300 9.94 -3.87 17.48
C VAL A 300 10.36 -2.39 17.43
N THR A 301 11.63 -2.08 17.62
CA THR A 301 12.21 -0.72 17.62
C THR A 301 12.16 0.01 16.26
N SER A 302 11.63 -0.57 15.18
CA SER A 302 11.36 0.21 13.97
C SER A 302 10.18 1.14 14.22
N ASP A 303 10.46 2.42 14.51
CA ASP A 303 9.49 3.48 14.80
C ASP A 303 8.32 3.54 13.79
N GLU A 304 8.58 3.18 12.53
CA GLU A 304 7.58 3.12 11.46
C GLU A 304 6.44 2.12 11.73
N TYR A 305 6.68 1.02 12.46
CA TYR A 305 5.64 0.03 12.73
C TYR A 305 4.90 0.31 14.05
N ILE A 306 5.60 0.79 15.09
CA ILE A 306 4.98 1.09 16.40
C ILE A 306 3.91 2.18 16.25
N SER A 307 4.22 3.27 15.54
CA SER A 307 3.28 4.39 15.35
C SER A 307 2.02 3.95 14.61
N ASN A 308 2.16 3.00 13.69
CA ASN A 308 1.06 2.50 12.86
C ASN A 308 0.21 1.44 13.60
N SER A 309 0.85 0.51 14.32
CA SER A 309 0.13 -0.58 15.03
C SER A 309 -0.82 -0.06 16.11
N ALA A 310 -0.42 0.94 16.90
CA ALA A 310 -1.29 1.49 17.94
C ALA A 310 -2.56 2.15 17.34
N ARG A 311 -2.42 2.81 16.18
CA ARG A 311 -3.56 3.43 15.47
C ARG A 311 -4.48 2.39 14.82
N PHE A 312 -3.94 1.26 14.39
CA PHE A 312 -4.75 0.20 13.80
C PHE A 312 -5.62 -0.52 14.84
N GLN A 313 -5.10 -0.75 16.05
CA GLN A 313 -5.86 -1.39 17.13
C GLN A 313 -7.07 -0.57 17.60
N SER A 314 -6.99 0.77 17.54
CA SER A 314 -8.15 1.63 17.84
C SER A 314 -9.24 1.58 16.76
N MET A 315 -8.91 1.24 15.51
CA MET A 315 -9.91 1.05 14.45
C MET A 315 -10.74 -0.21 14.65
N GLN A 316 -10.13 -1.31 15.11
CA GLN A 316 -10.82 -2.60 15.28
C GLN A 316 -11.71 -2.63 16.52
N THR A 317 -11.24 -2.04 17.64
CA THR A 317 -11.91 -2.14 18.95
C THR A 317 -13.22 -1.35 19.05
N SER A 318 -13.48 -0.42 18.11
CA SER A 318 -14.74 0.34 18.09
C SER A 318 -15.94 -0.50 17.60
N ALA A 319 -15.69 -1.65 16.95
CA ALA A 319 -16.73 -2.53 16.43
C ALA A 319 -17.04 -3.70 17.39
N GLY A 320 -17.75 -3.43 18.50
CA GLY A 320 -18.49 -4.43 19.28
C GLY A 320 -17.65 -5.47 20.05
N GLY A 321 -17.73 -5.46 21.38
CA GLY A 321 -17.04 -6.42 22.24
C GLY A 321 -17.66 -7.82 22.19
N ASP A 322 -17.15 -8.69 21.31
CA ASP A 322 -17.41 -10.13 21.36
C ASP A 322 -16.34 -10.88 22.16
N SER A 323 -16.78 -11.88 22.93
CA SER A 323 -15.96 -12.66 23.87
C SER A 323 -14.96 -13.60 23.14
N PRO A 324 -13.72 -13.75 23.64
CA PRO A 324 -12.67 -14.60 23.03
C PRO A 324 -13.03 -16.10 22.90
N GLN A 325 -14.03 -16.60 23.63
CA GLN A 325 -14.50 -17.99 23.46
C GLN A 325 -15.31 -18.19 22.18
N ASN A 326 -15.99 -17.14 21.68
CA ASN A 326 -16.69 -17.20 20.40
C ASN A 326 -15.70 -17.26 19.23
N ALA A 327 -14.54 -16.60 19.36
CA ALA A 327 -13.49 -16.63 18.35
C ALA A 327 -13.03 -18.07 18.06
N VAL A 328 -12.64 -18.85 19.08
CA VAL A 328 -12.14 -20.23 18.89
C VAL A 328 -13.16 -21.16 18.21
N SER A 329 -14.43 -21.07 18.58
CA SER A 329 -15.49 -21.88 17.93
C SER A 329 -15.77 -21.43 16.49
N HIS A 330 -15.66 -20.12 16.23
CA HIS A 330 -15.72 -19.57 14.87
C HIS A 330 -14.55 -20.07 14.01
N LEU A 331 -13.32 -20.13 14.55
CA LEU A 331 -12.15 -20.64 13.84
C LEU A 331 -12.35 -22.10 13.40
N SER A 332 -12.86 -22.96 14.27
CA SER A 332 -13.09 -24.37 13.94
C SER A 332 -14.12 -24.55 12.81
N ASN A 333 -15.20 -23.76 12.83
CA ASN A 333 -16.25 -23.82 11.81
C ASN A 333 -15.79 -23.23 10.48
N VAL A 334 -15.05 -22.12 10.52
CA VAL A 334 -14.46 -21.49 9.33
C VAL A 334 -13.47 -22.44 8.66
N VAL A 335 -12.58 -23.08 9.42
CA VAL A 335 -11.62 -24.06 8.90
C VAL A 335 -12.34 -25.28 8.32
N ALA A 336 -13.39 -25.80 8.97
CA ALA A 336 -14.17 -26.92 8.44
C ALA A 336 -14.88 -26.55 7.12
N ASN A 337 -15.49 -25.37 7.04
CA ASN A 337 -16.11 -24.87 5.82
C ASN A 337 -15.08 -24.65 4.71
N LEU A 338 -13.90 -24.13 5.05
CA LEU A 338 -12.79 -23.95 4.13
C LEU A 338 -12.29 -25.27 3.56
N LEU A 339 -12.05 -26.25 4.41
CA LEU A 339 -11.61 -27.58 3.98
C LEU A 339 -12.67 -28.26 3.11
N SER A 340 -13.96 -28.06 3.40
CA SER A 340 -15.04 -28.57 2.54
C SER A 340 -15.08 -27.88 1.18
N THR A 341 -14.83 -26.56 1.13
CA THR A 341 -14.79 -25.77 -0.11
C THR A 341 -13.55 -26.11 -0.95
N LEU A 342 -12.40 -26.34 -0.31
CA LEU A 342 -11.20 -26.81 -1.00
C LEU A 342 -11.37 -28.25 -1.51
N ALA A 343 -12.05 -29.12 -0.76
CA ALA A 343 -12.35 -30.48 -1.19
C ALA A 343 -13.25 -30.51 -2.43
N THR A 344 -14.27 -29.64 -2.51
CA THR A 344 -15.12 -29.53 -3.70
C THR A 344 -14.35 -28.98 -4.91
N LEU A 345 -13.45 -28.01 -4.71
CA LEU A 345 -12.59 -27.47 -5.78
C LEU A 345 -11.53 -28.46 -6.28
N SER A 346 -11.10 -29.40 -5.44
CA SER A 346 -10.15 -30.46 -5.81
C SER A 346 -10.79 -31.62 -6.58
N SER A 347 -12.12 -31.69 -6.61
CA SER A 347 -12.84 -32.76 -7.29
C SER A 347 -12.79 -32.52 -8.81
N PRO A 348 -12.38 -33.53 -9.62
CA PRO A 348 -12.41 -33.39 -11.07
C PRO A 348 -13.83 -33.05 -11.53
N PRO A 349 -13.99 -32.19 -12.55
CA PRO A 349 -15.32 -31.86 -13.06
C PRO A 349 -16.04 -33.14 -13.42
N ALA A 350 -17.23 -33.34 -12.85
CA ALA A 350 -18.05 -34.50 -13.14
C ALA A 350 -18.21 -34.60 -14.67
N PRO A 351 -18.04 -35.79 -15.27
CA PRO A 351 -18.15 -35.96 -16.72
C PRO A 351 -19.49 -35.38 -17.16
N GLN A 352 -19.46 -34.31 -17.96
CA GLN A 352 -20.66 -33.76 -18.56
C GLN A 352 -21.24 -34.86 -19.44
N ALA A 353 -22.40 -35.37 -19.05
CA ALA A 353 -23.18 -36.25 -19.90
C ALA A 353 -23.43 -35.51 -21.22
N GLU A 354 -22.94 -36.10 -22.32
CA GLU A 354 -23.26 -35.62 -23.66
C GLU A 354 -24.79 -35.52 -23.79
N PRO A 355 -25.33 -34.37 -24.21
CA PRO A 355 -26.75 -34.29 -24.50
C PRO A 355 -27.04 -35.17 -25.72
N ASP A 356 -27.81 -36.23 -25.49
CA ASP A 356 -28.35 -37.10 -26.53
C ASP A 356 -28.90 -36.25 -27.69
N GLN A 357 -28.26 -36.39 -28.86
CA GLN A 357 -28.77 -35.84 -30.10
C GLN A 357 -30.05 -36.58 -30.48
N THR A 358 -31.19 -36.01 -30.12
CA THR A 358 -32.48 -36.42 -30.65
C THR A 358 -32.52 -36.10 -32.15
N GLN A 359 -32.31 -37.12 -32.98
CA GLN A 359 -32.60 -37.08 -34.41
C GLN A 359 -34.10 -36.83 -34.62
N ALA A 360 -34.44 -35.73 -35.30
CA ALA A 360 -35.77 -35.48 -35.83
C ALA A 360 -35.85 -36.02 -37.27
N ASN A 361 -36.92 -36.78 -37.52
CA ASN A 361 -37.38 -37.23 -38.84
C ASN A 361 -37.99 -36.10 -39.66
#